data_AF-A0A4Y2VQM3-F1
#
_entry.id   AF-A0A4Y2VQM3-F1
#
_cell.length_a   1.000
_cell.length_b   1.000
_cell.length_c   1.000
_cell.angle_alpha   90.00
_cell.angle_beta   90.00
_cell.angle_gamma   90.00
#
_symmetry.space_group_name_H-M   'P 1'
#
loop_
_entity.id
_entity.type
_entity.pdbx_description
1 polymer ?
#
loop_
_entity_poly.entity_id
_entity_poly.type
_entity_poly.pdbx_seq_one_letter_code
_entity_poly.pdbx_strand_id
1 'polypeptide(L)'
;MIVFSYLCYFLVRSSVIRRENRSRMNVPFRLGGGDGVDEMEEKFLSEAKARNMIGLKGHGSVGGIRISLFNAITLEHTERLVEFLKEFQANNQ
;
A
#
# COMPACT_ATOMS: atom_id res chain seq x y z
N MET A 1 -8.37 -12.56 8.24
CA MET A 1 -7.11 -12.73 9.00
C MET A 1 -5.90 -13.14 8.13
N ILE A 2 -6.12 -13.77 6.97
CA ILE A 2 -5.07 -14.18 6.00
C ILE A 2 -4.52 -12.98 5.20
N VAL A 3 -5.40 -12.05 4.83
CA VAL A 3 -5.10 -10.83 4.07
C VAL A 3 -3.94 -10.00 4.67
N PHE A 4 -3.94 -9.82 5.99
CA PHE A 4 -2.93 -9.02 6.67
C PHE A 4 -1.53 -9.63 6.61
N SER A 5 -1.42 -10.96 6.65
CA SER A 5 -0.12 -11.65 6.58
C SER A 5 0.48 -11.56 5.18
N TYR A 6 -0.32 -11.72 4.13
CA TYR A 6 0.15 -11.61 2.74
C TYR A 6 0.52 -10.18 2.36
N LEU A 7 -0.31 -9.20 2.74
CA LEU A 7 -0.04 -7.79 2.48
C LEU A 7 1.17 -7.30 3.29
N CYS A 8 1.32 -7.74 4.54
CA CYS A 8 2.56 -7.52 5.29
C CYS A 8 3.74 -8.12 4.53
N TYR A 9 3.75 -9.42 4.19
CA TYR A 9 4.92 -10.06 3.59
C TYR A 9 5.49 -9.31 2.37
N PHE A 10 4.61 -8.72 1.54
CA PHE A 10 5.00 -7.93 0.37
C PHE A 10 5.40 -6.47 0.71
N LEU A 11 4.67 -5.79 1.61
CA LEU A 11 4.92 -4.37 1.98
C LEU A 11 5.89 -4.18 3.17
N VAL A 12 6.34 -5.27 3.83
CA VAL A 12 7.08 -5.22 5.11
C VAL A 12 8.42 -4.49 5.03
N ARG A 13 9.03 -4.34 3.84
CA ARG A 13 10.36 -3.70 3.71
C ARG A 13 10.33 -2.18 3.87
N SER A 14 9.20 -1.50 3.64
CA SER A 14 9.16 -0.03 3.59
C SER A 14 8.16 0.63 4.55
N SER A 15 7.56 -0.12 5.49
CA SER A 15 6.68 0.48 6.49
C SER A 15 7.49 1.27 7.53
N VAL A 16 7.07 2.51 7.82
CA VAL A 16 7.68 3.39 8.84
C VAL A 16 7.42 2.94 10.28
N ILE A 17 6.58 1.92 10.50
CA ILE A 17 6.14 1.45 11.82
C ILE A 17 6.89 0.17 12.23
N ARG A 18 7.38 0.14 13.48
CA ARG A 18 8.00 -1.04 14.11
C ARG A 18 7.06 -2.24 14.05
N ARG A 19 7.61 -3.43 13.76
CA ARG A 19 6.83 -4.66 13.53
C ARG A 19 5.79 -4.93 14.62
N GLU A 20 6.16 -4.77 15.87
CA GLU A 20 5.32 -5.01 17.05
C GLU A 20 4.09 -4.07 17.13
N ASN A 21 4.19 -2.88 16.52
CA ASN A 21 3.16 -1.84 16.60
C ASN A 21 2.31 -1.73 15.32
N ARG A 22 2.43 -2.69 14.39
CA ARG A 22 1.72 -2.63 13.11
C ARG A 22 0.24 -2.95 13.29
N SER A 23 -0.61 -2.01 12.92
CA SER A 23 -2.06 -2.20 12.93
C SER A 23 -2.47 -3.24 11.89
N ARG A 24 -3.39 -4.14 12.27
CA ARG A 24 -4.01 -5.14 11.36
C ARG A 24 -4.98 -4.52 10.35
N MET A 25 -5.40 -3.28 10.60
CA MET A 25 -6.47 -2.60 9.89
C MET A 25 -5.95 -1.48 8.99
N ASN A 26 -4.87 -0.81 9.38
CA ASN A 26 -4.31 0.30 8.63
C ASN A 26 -2.82 0.06 8.40
N VAL A 27 -2.44 -0.06 7.13
CA VAL A 27 -1.06 -0.32 6.70
C VAL A 27 -0.53 0.92 5.99
N PRO A 28 0.11 1.86 6.72
CA PRO A 28 0.85 2.95 6.10
C PRO A 28 2.22 2.46 5.62
N PHE A 29 2.60 2.84 4.40
CA PHE A 29 3.93 2.60 3.83
C PHE A 29 4.32 3.71 2.86
N ARG A 30 5.63 3.79 2.58
CA ARG A 30 6.22 4.72 1.60
C ARG A 30 6.89 3.90 0.49
N LEU A 31 6.90 4.40 -0.74
CA LEU A 31 7.50 3.71 -1.89
C LEU A 31 8.96 4.13 -2.06
N GLY A 32 9.86 3.49 -1.31
CA GLY A 32 11.29 3.80 -1.33
C GLY A 32 11.72 4.77 -0.24
N GLY A 33 13.03 5.03 -0.15
CA GLY A 33 13.64 5.89 0.87
C GLY A 33 14.73 6.82 0.32
N GLY A 34 14.69 7.11 -0.98
CA GLY A 34 15.63 7.99 -1.68
C GLY A 34 14.92 9.12 -2.43
N ASP A 35 15.66 9.86 -3.25
CA ASP A 35 15.14 10.96 -4.06
C ASP A 35 14.10 10.47 -5.08
N GLY A 36 13.00 11.21 -5.26
CA GLY A 36 11.90 10.86 -6.18
C GLY A 36 10.74 10.03 -5.56
N VAL A 37 10.74 9.85 -4.22
CA VAL A 37 9.70 9.10 -3.51
C VAL A 37 8.29 9.65 -3.76
N ASP A 38 8.14 10.97 -3.76
CA ASP A 38 6.82 11.60 -3.87
C ASP A 38 6.25 11.46 -5.29
N GLU A 39 7.10 11.52 -6.33
CA GLU A 39 6.69 11.27 -7.73
C GLU A 39 6.24 9.82 -7.94
N MET A 40 6.94 8.86 -7.33
CA MET A 40 6.58 7.44 -7.39
C MET A 40 5.28 7.16 -6.64
N GLU A 41 5.06 7.81 -5.50
CA GLU A 41 3.81 7.75 -4.76
C GLU A 41 2.64 8.38 -5.53
N GLU A 42 2.85 9.50 -6.21
CA GLU A 42 1.83 10.09 -7.09
C GLU A 42 1.49 9.18 -8.27
N LYS A 43 2.50 8.58 -8.91
CA LYS A 43 2.32 7.60 -9.97
C LYS A 43 1.49 6.40 -9.48
N PHE A 44 1.85 5.85 -8.32
CA PHE A 44 1.10 4.77 -7.68
C PHE A 44 -0.37 5.14 -7.44
N LEU A 45 -0.63 6.33 -6.87
CA LEU A 45 -1.98 6.80 -6.60
C LEU A 45 -2.78 7.01 -7.89
N SER A 46 -2.13 7.47 -8.97
CA SER A 46 -2.74 7.65 -10.29
C SER A 46 -3.13 6.31 -10.91
N GLU A 47 -2.21 5.33 -10.92
CA GLU A 47 -2.47 3.99 -11.45
C GLU A 47 -3.52 3.23 -10.63
N ALA A 48 -3.47 3.36 -9.29
CA ALA A 48 -4.48 2.78 -8.41
C ALA A 48 -5.86 3.37 -8.68
N LYS A 49 -5.95 4.70 -8.88
CA LYS A 49 -7.19 5.38 -9.22
C LYS A 49 -7.74 4.91 -10.57
N ALA A 50 -6.88 4.66 -11.57
CA ALA A 50 -7.29 4.10 -12.85
C ALA A 50 -7.91 2.68 -12.71
N ARG A 51 -7.54 1.94 -11.66
CA ARG A 51 -8.09 0.63 -11.31
C ARG A 51 -9.26 0.70 -10.32
N ASN A 52 -9.84 1.88 -10.11
CA ASN A 52 -10.90 2.16 -9.13
C ASN A 52 -10.50 1.84 -7.66
N MET A 53 -9.21 1.80 -7.35
CA MET A 53 -8.71 1.67 -5.98
C MET A 53 -8.55 3.05 -5.35
N ILE A 54 -9.64 3.57 -4.78
CA ILE A 54 -9.70 4.91 -4.18
C ILE A 54 -9.38 4.89 -2.69
N GLY A 55 -8.98 6.04 -2.15
CA GLY A 55 -8.76 6.20 -0.70
C GLY A 55 -7.41 5.69 -0.18
N LEU A 56 -6.47 5.38 -1.08
CA LEU A 56 -5.13 4.90 -0.74
C LEU A 56 -4.14 6.01 -0.34
N LYS A 57 -4.51 7.29 -0.53
CA LYS A 57 -3.64 8.41 -0.18
C LYS A 57 -3.39 8.43 1.33
N GLY A 58 -2.12 8.53 1.71
CA GLY A 58 -1.68 8.66 3.10
C GLY A 58 -2.15 9.95 3.76
N HIS A 59 -1.87 10.08 5.05
CA HIS A 59 -2.24 11.28 5.81
C HIS A 59 -1.41 12.48 5.35
N GLY A 60 -2.02 13.66 5.20
CA GLY A 60 -1.35 14.85 4.64
C GLY A 60 -0.09 15.30 5.38
N SER A 61 0.06 14.97 6.67
CA SER A 61 1.25 15.29 7.46
C SER A 61 2.40 14.27 7.33
N VAL A 62 2.12 13.06 6.86
CA VAL A 62 3.11 11.96 6.78
C VAL A 62 3.41 11.60 5.32
N GLY A 63 2.53 11.99 4.39
CA GLY A 63 2.58 11.56 3.00
C GLY A 63 2.35 10.06 2.87
N GLY A 64 2.78 9.47 1.77
CA GLY A 64 2.76 8.02 1.61
C GLY A 64 1.43 7.47 1.14
N ILE A 65 1.35 6.15 1.29
CA ILE A 65 0.19 5.35 0.96
C ILE A 65 -0.33 4.71 2.23
N ARG A 66 -1.65 4.66 2.36
CA ARG A 66 -2.33 3.98 3.46
C ARG A 66 -3.38 3.03 2.89
N ILE A 67 -3.19 1.75 3.15
CA ILE A 67 -4.20 0.74 2.85
C ILE A 67 -5.00 0.47 4.13
N SER A 68 -6.31 0.71 4.05
CA SER A 68 -7.24 0.44 5.14
C SER A 68 -8.09 -0.79 4.83
N LEU A 69 -7.86 -1.86 5.58
CA LEU A 69 -8.49 -3.17 5.45
C LEU A 69 -9.64 -3.31 6.46
N PHE A 70 -10.75 -2.59 6.22
CA PHE A 70 -11.95 -2.71 7.03
C PHE A 70 -12.81 -3.90 6.61
N ASN A 71 -13.85 -4.21 7.39
CA ASN A 71 -14.74 -5.36 7.17
C ASN A 71 -15.44 -5.38 5.80
N ALA A 72 -15.54 -4.23 5.12
CA ALA A 72 -16.12 -4.12 3.79
C ALA A 72 -15.18 -4.59 2.66
N ILE A 73 -13.90 -4.86 2.96
CA ILE A 73 -12.93 -5.35 1.98
C ILE A 73 -13.07 -6.86 1.84
N THR A 74 -13.46 -7.32 0.65
CA THR A 74 -13.55 -8.74 0.30
C THR A 74 -12.16 -9.31 -0.02
N LEU A 75 -12.08 -10.65 -0.10
CA LEU A 75 -10.85 -11.33 -0.51
C LEU A 75 -10.45 -10.93 -1.93
N GLU A 76 -11.41 -10.84 -2.85
CA GLU A 76 -11.16 -10.46 -4.24
C GLU A 76 -10.58 -9.04 -4.36
N HIS A 77 -11.07 -8.07 -3.58
CA HIS A 77 -10.49 -6.73 -3.53
C HIS A 77 -9.04 -6.76 -3.04
N THR A 78 -8.74 -7.66 -2.10
CA THR A 78 -7.38 -7.85 -1.60
C THR A 78 -6.49 -8.48 -2.67
N GLU A 79 -6.96 -9.49 -3.40
CA GLU A 79 -6.20 -10.16 -4.45
C GLU A 79 -5.83 -9.18 -5.56
N ARG A 80 -6.79 -8.36 -6.02
CA ARG A 80 -6.54 -7.29 -7.00
C ARG A 80 -5.52 -6.28 -6.51
N LEU A 81 -5.57 -5.92 -5.22
CA LEU A 81 -4.60 -5.01 -4.61
C LEU A 81 -3.19 -5.63 -4.58
N VAL A 82 -3.08 -6.92 -4.26
CA VAL A 82 -1.80 -7.65 -4.26
C VAL A 82 -1.24 -7.78 -5.68
N GLU A 83 -2.09 -8.06 -6.66
CA GLU A 83 -1.71 -8.11 -8.07
C GLU A 83 -1.21 -6.76 -8.57
N PHE A 84 -1.94 -5.67 -8.27
CA PHE A 84 -1.50 -4.31 -8.54
C PHE A 84 -0.14 -3.99 -7.90
N LEU A 85 0.07 -4.34 -6.62
CA LEU A 85 1.34 -4.11 -5.94
C LEU A 85 2.50 -4.85 -6.62
N LYS A 86 2.28 -6.10 -7.06
CA LYS A 86 3.28 -6.89 -7.79
C LYS A 86 3.60 -6.29 -9.14
N GLU A 87 2.59 -5.92 -9.91
CA GLU A 87 2.76 -5.29 -11.22
C GLU A 87 3.47 -3.94 -11.10
N PHE A 88 3.06 -3.11 -10.13
CA PHE A 88 3.70 -1.83 -9.88
C PHE A 88 5.18 -2.02 -9.51
N GLN A 89 5.50 -2.98 -8.65
CA GLN A 89 6.89 -3.28 -8.29
C GLN A 89 7.69 -3.80 -9.49
N ALA A 90 7.11 -4.63 -10.35
CA ALA A 90 7.80 -5.17 -11.53
C ALA A 90 8.06 -4.10 -12.60
N ASN A 91 7.10 -3.17 -12.79
CA ASN A 91 7.19 -2.12 -13.81
C ASN A 91 8.02 -0.90 -13.38
N ASN A 92 8.32 -0.77 -12.09
CA ASN A 92 9.00 0.41 -11.51
C ASN A 92 10.21 0.01 -10.63
N GLN A 93 10.87 -1.09 -10.98
CA GLN A 93 12.00 -1.66 -10.23
C GLN A 93 13.31 -0.88 -10.43
#